data_AF-A0A7X8ZZ55-F1
#
_entry.id   AF-A0A7X8ZZ55-F1
#
_cell.length_a   1.000
_cell.length_b   1.000
_cell.length_c   1.000
_cell.angle_alpha   90.00
_cell.angle_beta   90.00
_cell.angle_gamma   90.00
#
_symmetry.space_group_name_H-M   'P 1'
#
loop_
_entity.id
_entity.type
_entity.pdbx_description
1 polymer ?
#
loop_
_entity_poly.entity_id
_entity_poly.type
_entity_poly.pdbx_seq_one_letter_code
_entity_poly.pdbx_strand_id
1 'polypeptide(L)'
;MSELEQREVSLAAHILRELDDVLTEQRALYRDLHLHPELSMQEHQTAERIEAELGKLDVEVQRIGGTGVVAVLSNGDGPSVLARADIDALPLSEQTGLDYASQADGVMHACGHDMHVATLLGAVKVLASNTDSWAGTYIAVFQPGEETAAGAQAMLDDGFVDKVPRPDVALAQHVMPTEAGTIGTSAGPVLSAGDSLKITVHGQGAHGSMPHNSIDPVVLASSIVLQLQTIVS
;
A
#
# COMPACT_ATOMS: atom_id res chain seq x y z
N MET A 1 -35.34 -7.70 -0.05
CA MET A 1 -34.10 -8.43 0.25
C MET A 1 -34.44 -9.89 0.43
N SER A 2 -33.69 -10.78 -0.21
CA SER A 2 -33.82 -12.23 -0.06
C SER A 2 -33.46 -12.68 1.37
N GLU A 3 -33.87 -13.88 1.75
CA GLU A 3 -33.53 -14.47 3.06
C GLU A 3 -32.02 -14.67 3.22
N LEU A 4 -31.31 -14.91 2.10
CA LEU A 4 -29.85 -14.99 2.05
C LEU A 4 -29.21 -13.62 2.34
N GLU A 5 -29.66 -12.56 1.65
CA GLU A 5 -29.17 -11.18 1.85
C GLU A 5 -29.41 -10.70 3.29
N GLN A 6 -30.55 -11.06 3.90
CA GLN A 6 -30.85 -10.72 5.29
C GLN A 6 -29.90 -11.43 6.27
N ARG A 7 -29.57 -12.70 5.99
CA ARG A 7 -28.61 -13.46 6.79
C ARG A 7 -27.20 -12.92 6.65
N GLU A 8 -26.77 -12.56 5.45
CA GLU A 8 -25.45 -11.93 5.19
C GLU A 8 -25.33 -10.59 5.91
N VAL A 9 -26.35 -9.74 5.83
CA VAL A 9 -26.38 -8.46 6.57
C VAL A 9 -26.34 -8.70 8.08
N SER A 10 -27.02 -9.74 8.59
CA SER A 10 -26.98 -10.09 10.01
C SER A 10 -25.60 -10.60 10.47
N LEU A 11 -24.87 -11.32 9.61
CA LEU A 11 -23.51 -11.81 9.89
C LEU A 11 -22.49 -10.67 9.84
N ALA A 12 -22.57 -9.82 8.81
CA ALA A 12 -21.74 -8.62 8.73
C ALA A 12 -21.96 -7.70 9.95
N ALA A 13 -23.22 -7.49 10.34
CA ALA A 13 -23.54 -6.72 11.55
C ALA A 13 -23.08 -7.41 12.84
N HIS A 14 -22.90 -8.73 12.85
CA HIS A 14 -22.33 -9.45 13.99
C HIS A 14 -20.82 -9.25 14.08
N ILE A 15 -20.12 -9.46 12.97
CA ILE A 15 -18.67 -9.29 12.83
C ILE A 15 -18.24 -7.86 13.19
N LEU A 16 -19.05 -6.86 12.83
CA LEU A 16 -18.76 -5.45 13.08
C LEU A 16 -19.15 -4.94 14.48
N ARG A 17 -19.63 -5.80 15.40
CA ARG A 17 -20.04 -5.36 16.75
C ARG A 17 -18.90 -4.78 17.58
N GLU A 18 -17.69 -5.28 17.36
CA GLU A 18 -16.47 -4.86 18.08
C GLU A 18 -15.72 -3.74 17.33
N LEU A 19 -16.32 -3.16 16.29
CA LEU A 19 -15.64 -2.20 15.41
C LEU A 19 -15.15 -0.97 16.17
N ASP A 20 -15.87 -0.47 17.17
CA ASP A 20 -15.45 0.71 17.94
C ASP A 20 -14.15 0.48 18.72
N ASP A 21 -14.00 -0.72 19.31
CA ASP A 21 -12.78 -1.10 20.03
C ASP A 21 -11.62 -1.29 19.05
N VAL A 22 -11.88 -1.98 17.93
CA VAL A 22 -10.90 -2.15 16.85
C VAL A 22 -10.47 -0.79 16.29
N LEU A 23 -11.39 0.13 16.04
CA LEU A 23 -11.10 1.47 15.54
C LEU A 23 -10.22 2.28 16.49
N THR A 24 -10.37 2.10 17.80
CA THR A 24 -9.52 2.78 18.79
C THR A 24 -8.07 2.33 18.63
N GLU A 25 -7.84 1.02 18.50
CA GLU A 25 -6.51 0.48 18.28
C GLU A 25 -5.96 0.82 16.88
N GLN A 26 -6.78 0.73 15.83
CA GLN A 26 -6.35 1.05 14.47
C GLN A 26 -6.00 2.54 14.31
N ARG A 27 -6.65 3.45 15.04
CA ARG A 27 -6.26 4.86 15.07
C ARG A 27 -4.88 5.06 15.70
N ALA A 28 -4.58 4.32 16.76
CA ALA A 28 -3.27 4.38 17.40
C ALA A 28 -2.19 3.80 16.47
N LEU A 29 -2.48 2.68 15.80
CA LEU A 29 -1.59 2.08 14.81
C LEU A 29 -1.35 2.99 13.60
N TYR A 30 -2.40 3.55 13.02
CA TYR A 30 -2.30 4.52 11.93
C TYR A 30 -1.35 5.66 12.28
N ARG A 31 -1.51 6.27 13.46
CA ARG A 31 -0.63 7.38 13.90
C ARG A 31 0.81 6.92 14.10
N ASP A 32 1.01 5.72 14.62
CA ASP A 32 2.33 5.15 14.81
C ASP A 32 3.06 4.90 13.48
N LEU A 33 2.35 4.36 12.48
CA LEU A 33 2.87 4.18 11.13
C LEU A 33 3.16 5.53 10.46
N HIS A 34 2.25 6.51 10.59
CA HIS A 34 2.44 7.86 10.04
C HIS A 34 3.67 8.57 10.63
N LEU A 35 3.94 8.33 11.92
CA LEU A 35 5.09 8.87 12.64
C LEU A 35 6.43 8.25 12.18
N HIS A 36 6.41 7.00 11.72
CA HIS A 36 7.61 6.23 11.36
C HIS A 36 7.56 5.72 9.91
N PRO A 37 7.43 6.61 8.92
CA PRO A 37 7.35 6.20 7.52
C PRO A 37 8.72 5.72 7.01
N GLU A 38 8.71 4.72 6.13
CA GLU A 38 9.92 4.15 5.55
C GLU A 38 9.81 4.07 4.02
N LEU A 39 10.94 4.25 3.33
CA LEU A 39 11.00 4.28 1.87
C LEU A 39 10.75 2.90 1.26
N SER A 40 10.30 2.89 0.01
CA SER A 40 10.13 1.68 -0.80
C SER A 40 11.31 0.70 -0.67
N MET A 41 10.98 -0.56 -0.42
CA MET A 41 11.88 -1.71 -0.22
C MET A 41 12.82 -1.62 1.00
N GLN A 42 12.59 -0.67 1.90
CA GLN A 42 13.36 -0.44 3.14
C GLN A 42 12.45 -0.36 4.38
N GLU A 43 11.22 -0.84 4.28
CA GLU A 43 10.13 -0.70 5.25
C GLU A 43 10.24 -1.67 6.43
N HIS A 44 11.44 -1.84 6.99
CA HIS A 44 11.76 -2.86 8.00
C HIS A 44 11.00 -2.70 9.33
N GLN A 45 10.83 -1.48 9.83
CA GLN A 45 10.08 -1.24 11.06
C GLN A 45 8.59 -1.40 10.85
N THR A 46 8.05 -0.90 9.73
CA THR A 46 6.64 -1.08 9.35
C THR A 46 6.30 -2.56 9.23
N ALA A 47 7.14 -3.28 8.50
CA ALA A 47 7.20 -4.72 8.40
C ALA A 47 7.12 -5.42 9.77
N GLU A 48 8.06 -5.14 10.66
CA GLU A 48 8.12 -5.73 12.01
C GLU A 48 6.88 -5.40 12.83
N ARG A 49 6.35 -4.17 12.70
CA ARG A 49 5.12 -3.75 13.35
C ARG A 49 3.91 -4.56 12.86
N ILE A 50 3.80 -4.79 11.56
CA ILE A 50 2.73 -5.64 10.98
C ILE A 50 2.82 -7.06 11.55
N GLU A 51 4.00 -7.67 11.58
CA GLU A 51 4.19 -9.00 12.19
C GLU A 51 3.84 -9.02 13.68
N ALA A 52 4.19 -7.97 14.42
CA ALA A 52 3.87 -7.86 15.84
C ALA A 52 2.35 -7.76 16.09
N GLU A 53 1.60 -7.08 15.22
CA GLU A 53 0.14 -7.04 15.30
C GLU A 53 -0.48 -8.40 14.93
N LEU A 54 0.01 -9.05 13.86
CA LEU A 54 -0.48 -10.36 13.42
C LEU A 54 -0.15 -11.47 14.43
N GLY A 55 1.03 -11.42 15.07
CA GLY A 55 1.46 -12.41 16.06
C GLY A 55 0.64 -12.44 17.35
N LYS A 56 -0.28 -11.48 17.53
CA LYS A 56 -1.29 -11.49 18.60
C LYS A 56 -2.51 -12.36 18.25
N LEU A 57 -2.60 -12.83 17.01
CA LEU A 57 -3.74 -13.56 16.46
C LEU A 57 -3.30 -14.98 16.07
N ASP A 58 -4.27 -15.90 15.99
CA ASP A 58 -4.03 -17.28 15.55
C ASP A 58 -4.02 -17.35 14.01
N VAL A 59 -2.95 -16.84 13.40
CA VAL A 59 -2.82 -16.67 11.95
C VAL A 59 -1.43 -17.08 11.47
N GLU A 60 -1.34 -17.68 10.29
CA GLU A 60 -0.04 -18.03 9.70
C GLU A 60 0.58 -16.80 9.06
N VAL A 61 1.78 -16.42 9.48
CA VAL A 61 2.48 -15.22 9.01
C VAL A 61 3.80 -15.59 8.35
N GLN A 62 4.11 -14.98 7.21
CA GLN A 62 5.40 -15.14 6.54
C GLN A 62 5.84 -13.88 5.80
N ARG A 63 7.15 -13.72 5.64
CA ARG A 63 7.78 -12.71 4.79
C ARG A 63 7.90 -13.19 3.36
N ILE A 64 7.55 -12.32 2.42
CA ILE A 64 7.72 -12.58 0.98
C ILE A 64 8.12 -11.27 0.29
N GLY A 65 9.16 -11.32 -0.55
CA GLY A 65 9.59 -10.17 -1.37
C GLY A 65 10.33 -9.09 -0.57
N GLY A 66 11.12 -9.48 0.43
CA GLY A 66 11.83 -8.57 1.33
C GLY A 66 10.97 -8.21 2.55
N THR A 67 10.52 -6.97 2.62
CA THR A 67 9.71 -6.41 3.72
C THR A 67 8.21 -6.71 3.59
N GLY A 68 7.78 -7.40 2.53
CA GLY A 68 6.40 -7.84 2.39
C GLY A 68 6.00 -8.87 3.44
N VAL A 69 4.75 -8.78 3.92
CA VAL A 69 4.17 -9.68 4.91
C VAL A 69 2.89 -10.29 4.35
N VAL A 70 2.71 -11.59 4.51
CA VAL A 70 1.47 -12.29 4.17
C VAL A 70 0.94 -12.98 5.42
N ALA A 71 -0.34 -12.79 5.71
CA ALA A 71 -1.07 -13.52 6.73
C ALA A 71 -2.16 -14.38 6.10
N VAL A 72 -2.25 -15.65 6.50
CA VAL A 72 -3.29 -16.60 6.05
C VAL A 72 -4.15 -17.01 7.24
N LEU A 73 -5.44 -16.70 7.16
CA LEU A 73 -6.46 -17.08 8.14
C LEU A 73 -7.30 -18.21 7.52
N SER A 74 -7.15 -19.42 8.05
CA SER A 74 -7.93 -20.58 7.63
C SER A 74 -9.05 -20.87 8.62
N ASN A 75 -10.28 -20.98 8.14
CA ASN A 75 -11.47 -21.19 8.97
C ASN A 75 -12.44 -22.18 8.32
N GLY A 76 -12.02 -23.44 8.23
CA GLY A 76 -12.79 -24.53 7.63
C GLY A 76 -12.88 -24.44 6.10
N ASP A 77 -13.70 -25.32 5.52
CA ASP A 77 -13.90 -25.39 4.07
C ASP A 77 -14.72 -24.18 3.58
N GLY A 78 -14.28 -23.56 2.48
CA GLY A 78 -15.00 -22.45 1.88
C GLY A 78 -14.17 -21.68 0.85
N PRO A 79 -14.73 -20.58 0.32
CA PRO A 79 -14.03 -19.71 -0.62
C PRO A 79 -12.81 -19.02 0.00
N SER A 80 -11.88 -18.60 -0.86
CA SER A 80 -10.69 -17.85 -0.48
C SER A 80 -10.71 -16.41 -1.02
N VAL A 81 -10.49 -15.44 -0.13
CA VAL A 81 -10.43 -14.02 -0.46
C VAL A 81 -9.06 -13.47 -0.10
N LEU A 82 -8.39 -12.83 -1.05
CA LEU A 82 -7.19 -12.05 -0.82
C LEU A 82 -7.52 -10.56 -0.72
N ALA A 83 -6.95 -9.88 0.26
CA ALA A 83 -6.98 -8.43 0.39
C ALA A 83 -5.55 -7.87 0.49
N ARG A 84 -5.23 -6.85 -0.31
CA ARG A 84 -3.89 -6.26 -0.41
C ARG A 84 -3.86 -4.81 0.08
N ALA A 85 -2.83 -4.49 0.85
CA ALA A 85 -2.42 -3.14 1.25
C ALA A 85 -0.94 -2.95 0.92
N ASP A 86 -0.56 -1.80 0.36
CA ASP A 86 0.83 -1.33 0.27
C ASP A 86 1.28 -0.73 1.61
N ILE A 87 2.60 -0.68 1.83
CA ILE A 87 3.18 -0.31 3.13
C ILE A 87 4.22 0.82 3.07
N ASP A 88 4.67 1.22 1.87
CA ASP A 88 5.78 2.16 1.72
C ASP A 88 5.37 3.63 1.78
N ALA A 89 6.34 4.48 2.09
CA ALA A 89 6.20 5.92 2.10
C ALA A 89 7.04 6.59 1.00
N LEU A 90 6.90 7.90 0.87
CA LEU A 90 7.52 8.70 -0.19
C LEU A 90 8.66 9.60 0.33
N PRO A 91 9.67 9.92 -0.51
CA PRO A 91 10.80 10.78 -0.15
C PRO A 91 10.44 12.27 -0.22
N LEU A 92 9.56 12.73 0.69
CA LEU A 92 9.24 14.13 0.90
C LEU A 92 9.11 14.48 2.38
N SER A 93 9.45 15.72 2.73
CA SER A 93 9.24 16.25 4.08
C SER A 93 7.76 16.59 4.31
N GLU A 94 7.21 16.11 5.42
CA GLU A 94 5.83 16.40 5.82
C GLU A 94 5.64 17.86 6.24
N GLN A 95 4.52 18.46 5.82
CA GLN A 95 4.16 19.86 6.11
C GLN A 95 2.71 20.02 6.61
N THR A 96 2.14 18.96 7.19
CA THR A 96 0.73 18.95 7.65
C THR A 96 0.53 19.72 8.95
N GLY A 97 1.55 19.75 9.82
CA GLY A 97 1.46 20.31 11.17
C GLY A 97 0.67 19.44 12.17
N LEU A 98 0.41 18.18 11.83
CA LEU A 98 -0.28 17.23 12.71
C LEU A 98 0.58 16.86 13.93
N ASP A 99 -0.07 16.51 15.04
CA ASP A 99 0.59 16.05 16.27
C ASP A 99 1.29 14.68 16.11
N TYR A 100 0.93 13.96 15.05
CA TYR A 100 1.53 12.69 14.64
C TYR A 100 2.26 12.78 13.28
N ALA A 101 2.70 13.98 12.87
CA ALA A 101 3.51 14.13 11.67
C ALA A 101 4.83 13.35 11.76
N SER A 102 5.29 12.82 10.63
CA SER A 102 6.51 12.04 10.45
C SER A 102 7.69 12.59 11.24
N GLN A 103 8.38 11.68 11.94
CA GLN A 103 9.65 11.95 12.62
C GLN A 103 10.87 11.56 11.77
N ALA A 104 10.65 10.93 10.61
CA ALA A 104 11.69 10.57 9.67
C ALA A 104 12.10 11.78 8.81
N ASP A 105 13.41 12.00 8.67
CA ASP A 105 13.93 13.12 7.87
C ASP A 105 13.64 12.90 6.37
N GLY A 106 12.79 13.76 5.81
CA GLY A 106 12.46 13.74 4.39
C GLY A 106 11.62 12.54 3.93
N VAL A 107 10.88 11.89 4.82
CA VAL A 107 9.98 10.78 4.47
C VAL A 107 8.57 11.02 5.04
N MET A 108 7.52 10.73 4.26
CA MET A 108 6.13 10.93 4.64
C MET A 108 5.21 9.89 3.98
N HIS A 109 4.22 9.37 4.71
CA HIS A 109 3.08 8.66 4.10
C HIS A 109 2.13 9.64 3.38
N ALA A 110 2.56 10.17 2.23
CA ALA A 110 1.77 11.13 1.45
C ALA A 110 0.73 10.48 0.51
N CYS A 111 0.77 9.15 0.38
CA CYS A 111 -0.17 8.37 -0.43
C CYS A 111 -1.22 7.60 0.41
N GLY A 112 -1.08 7.61 1.75
CA GLY A 112 -2.02 6.96 2.66
C GLY A 112 -1.81 5.45 2.87
N HIS A 113 -0.63 4.91 2.56
CA HIS A 113 -0.33 3.48 2.72
C HIS A 113 -0.38 3.02 4.19
N ASP A 114 -0.08 3.90 5.14
CA ASP A 114 -0.33 3.71 6.57
C ASP A 114 -1.82 3.46 6.90
N MET A 115 -2.74 4.17 6.26
CA MET A 115 -4.18 3.92 6.37
C MET A 115 -4.56 2.56 5.78
N HIS A 116 -3.94 2.17 4.67
CA HIS A 116 -4.18 0.86 4.05
C HIS A 116 -3.76 -0.29 4.98
N VAL A 117 -2.56 -0.17 5.59
CA VAL A 117 -2.05 -1.12 6.58
C VAL A 117 -2.97 -1.22 7.79
N ALA A 118 -3.32 -0.09 8.41
CA ALA A 118 -4.20 -0.06 9.58
C ALA A 118 -5.58 -0.66 9.28
N THR A 119 -6.14 -0.38 8.11
CA THR A 119 -7.45 -0.92 7.72
C THR A 119 -7.39 -2.44 7.50
N LEU A 120 -6.35 -2.93 6.83
CA LEU A 120 -6.20 -4.37 6.56
C LEU A 120 -5.93 -5.17 7.84
N LEU A 121 -5.09 -4.66 8.75
CA LEU A 121 -4.89 -5.27 10.07
C LEU A 121 -6.17 -5.27 10.90
N GLY A 122 -6.96 -4.20 10.84
CA GLY A 122 -8.28 -4.15 11.46
C GLY A 122 -9.21 -5.25 10.94
N ALA A 123 -9.25 -5.46 9.62
CA ALA A 123 -10.05 -6.53 9.01
C ALA A 123 -9.59 -7.93 9.46
N VAL A 124 -8.28 -8.17 9.47
CA VAL A 124 -7.69 -9.44 9.96
C VAL A 124 -8.09 -9.70 11.41
N LYS A 125 -7.96 -8.70 12.28
CA LYS A 125 -8.34 -8.81 13.70
C LYS A 125 -9.81 -9.14 13.88
N VAL A 126 -10.69 -8.42 13.17
CA VAL A 126 -12.13 -8.62 13.22
C VAL A 126 -12.50 -10.04 12.76
N LEU A 127 -11.91 -10.54 11.68
CA LEU A 127 -12.18 -11.90 11.18
C LEU A 127 -11.62 -12.98 12.11
N ALA A 128 -10.43 -12.78 12.68
CA ALA A 128 -9.81 -13.71 13.62
C ALA A 128 -10.62 -13.85 14.92
N SER A 129 -11.27 -12.78 15.39
CA SER A 129 -12.11 -12.82 16.60
C SER A 129 -13.51 -13.42 16.37
N ASN A 130 -13.95 -13.56 15.11
CA ASN A 130 -15.34 -13.92 14.77
C ASN A 130 -15.41 -15.19 13.87
N THR A 131 -14.60 -16.20 14.16
CA THR A 131 -14.49 -17.43 13.34
C THR A 131 -15.77 -18.27 13.28
N ASP A 132 -16.73 -18.07 14.18
CA ASP A 132 -18.06 -18.69 14.13
C ASP A 132 -18.99 -18.06 13.08
N SER A 133 -18.63 -16.89 12.55
CA SER A 133 -19.47 -16.05 11.70
C SER A 133 -19.07 -16.05 10.22
N TRP A 134 -18.00 -16.79 9.86
CA TRP A 134 -17.56 -16.98 8.47
C TRP A 134 -16.92 -18.36 8.29
N ALA A 135 -16.65 -18.76 7.04
CA ALA A 135 -15.92 -19.99 6.72
C ALA A 135 -15.11 -19.80 5.42
N GLY A 136 -13.99 -20.51 5.29
CA GLY A 136 -13.07 -20.44 4.14
C GLY A 136 -11.69 -19.92 4.51
N THR A 137 -11.08 -19.13 3.63
CA THR A 137 -9.72 -18.59 3.84
C THR A 137 -9.64 -17.10 3.55
N TYR A 138 -9.07 -16.32 4.46
CA TYR A 138 -8.76 -14.91 4.26
C TYR A 138 -7.24 -14.70 4.20
N ILE A 139 -6.77 -14.07 3.13
CA ILE A 139 -5.34 -13.85 2.87
C ILE A 139 -5.09 -12.34 2.88
N ALA A 140 -4.35 -11.85 3.88
CA ALA A 140 -3.95 -10.46 3.95
C ALA A 140 -2.52 -10.30 3.41
N VAL A 141 -2.36 -9.45 2.40
CA VAL A 141 -1.07 -9.18 1.76
C VAL A 141 -0.67 -7.74 2.02
N PHE A 142 0.45 -7.56 2.71
CA PHE A 142 1.09 -6.29 2.97
C PHE A 142 2.30 -6.18 2.02
N GLN A 143 2.13 -5.45 0.93
CA GLN A 143 3.08 -5.36 -0.17
C GLN A 143 4.06 -4.19 0.04
N PRO A 144 5.38 -4.40 -0.13
CA PRO A 144 6.34 -3.31 -0.11
C PRO A 144 6.35 -2.52 -1.42
N GLY A 145 7.10 -1.44 -1.44
CA GLY A 145 7.62 -0.76 -2.63
C GLY A 145 6.62 -0.55 -3.78
N GLU A 146 5.42 -0.08 -3.50
CA GLU A 146 4.44 0.28 -4.52
C GLU A 146 4.91 1.50 -5.32
N GLU A 147 5.46 2.51 -4.64
CA GLU A 147 5.78 3.82 -5.25
C GLU A 147 6.95 3.74 -6.25
N THR A 148 7.72 2.66 -6.20
CA THR A 148 8.81 2.36 -7.15
C THR A 148 8.43 1.28 -8.16
N ALA A 149 7.20 0.77 -8.12
CA ALA A 149 6.70 -0.37 -8.87
C ALA A 149 7.53 -1.66 -8.69
N ALA A 150 8.32 -1.76 -7.62
CA ALA A 150 9.24 -2.86 -7.40
C ALA A 150 8.62 -4.01 -6.58
N GLY A 151 7.76 -3.69 -5.61
CA GLY A 151 7.43 -4.66 -4.56
C GLY A 151 6.53 -5.80 -5.00
N ALA A 152 5.53 -5.56 -5.84
CA ALA A 152 4.67 -6.65 -6.36
C ALA A 152 5.51 -7.70 -7.13
N GLN A 153 6.43 -7.23 -7.99
CA GLN A 153 7.33 -8.12 -8.72
C GLN A 153 8.29 -8.82 -7.77
N ALA A 154 8.86 -8.12 -6.77
CA ALA A 154 9.73 -8.73 -5.77
C ALA A 154 9.04 -9.85 -4.99
N MET A 155 7.75 -9.71 -4.66
CA MET A 155 6.96 -10.77 -4.02
C MET A 155 6.78 -11.97 -4.95
N LEU A 156 6.44 -11.74 -6.22
CA LEU A 156 6.31 -12.81 -7.22
C LEU A 156 7.62 -13.57 -7.42
N ASP A 157 8.73 -12.84 -7.52
CA ASP A 157 10.08 -13.41 -7.69
C ASP A 157 10.52 -14.22 -6.46
N ASP A 158 10.06 -13.84 -5.27
CA ASP A 158 10.24 -14.61 -4.03
C ASP A 158 9.16 -15.69 -3.83
N GLY A 159 8.53 -16.16 -4.93
CA GLY A 159 7.68 -17.35 -4.92
C GLY A 159 6.31 -17.16 -4.27
N PHE A 160 5.76 -15.94 -4.27
CA PHE A 160 4.42 -15.66 -3.73
C PHE A 160 3.36 -16.66 -4.21
N VAL A 161 3.36 -17.01 -5.50
CA VAL A 161 2.37 -17.93 -6.11
C VAL A 161 2.46 -19.35 -5.54
N ASP A 162 3.65 -19.79 -5.14
CA ASP A 162 3.87 -21.14 -4.60
C ASP A 162 3.69 -21.20 -3.08
N LYS A 163 3.97 -20.08 -2.38
CA LYS A 163 3.94 -19.97 -0.92
C LYS A 163 2.57 -19.59 -0.34
N VAL A 164 1.68 -19.03 -1.15
CA VAL A 164 0.39 -18.48 -0.71
C VAL A 164 -0.77 -19.26 -1.35
N PRO A 165 -1.81 -19.65 -0.60
CA PRO A 165 -2.97 -20.31 -1.18
C PRO A 165 -3.58 -19.46 -2.30
N ARG A 166 -4.00 -20.11 -3.39
CA ARG A 166 -4.62 -19.41 -4.52
C ARG A 166 -6.00 -18.87 -4.11
N PRO A 167 -6.23 -17.54 -4.14
CA PRO A 167 -7.54 -17.01 -3.83
C PRO A 167 -8.53 -17.19 -4.98
N ASP A 168 -9.83 -17.24 -4.65
CA ASP A 168 -10.91 -17.17 -5.63
C ASP A 168 -11.09 -15.73 -6.14
N VAL A 169 -10.90 -14.75 -5.25
CA VAL A 169 -10.95 -13.31 -5.57
C VAL A 169 -9.82 -12.56 -4.88
N ALA A 170 -9.27 -11.54 -5.55
CA ALA A 170 -8.28 -10.63 -5.01
C ALA A 170 -8.83 -9.20 -4.99
N LEU A 171 -8.75 -8.55 -3.84
CA LEU A 171 -9.27 -7.23 -3.57
C LEU A 171 -8.14 -6.30 -3.13
N ALA A 172 -8.24 -5.03 -3.50
CA ALA A 172 -7.40 -3.95 -3.00
C ALA A 172 -8.22 -2.67 -2.99
N GLN A 173 -7.80 -1.70 -2.20
CA GLN A 173 -8.41 -0.37 -2.15
C GLN A 173 -7.33 0.69 -1.96
N HIS A 174 -7.66 1.92 -2.34
CA HIS A 174 -6.79 3.07 -2.12
C HIS A 174 -7.62 4.21 -1.53
N VAL A 175 -7.12 4.86 -0.48
CA VAL A 175 -7.76 6.04 0.10
C VAL A 175 -7.66 7.19 -0.91
N MET A 176 -8.76 7.90 -1.12
CA MET A 176 -8.84 9.02 -2.04
C MET A 176 -9.33 10.26 -1.31
N PRO A 177 -8.92 11.48 -1.72
CA PRO A 177 -9.39 12.74 -1.15
C PRO A 177 -10.82 13.08 -1.63
N THR A 178 -11.74 12.14 -1.48
CA THR A 178 -13.17 12.27 -1.81
C THR A 178 -14.01 12.39 -0.54
N GLU A 179 -15.33 12.53 -0.69
CA GLU A 179 -16.24 12.60 0.45
C GLU A 179 -16.09 11.36 1.36
N ALA A 180 -15.92 11.61 2.67
CA ALA A 180 -15.78 10.54 3.64
C ALA A 180 -17.03 9.66 3.70
N GLY A 181 -16.84 8.34 3.81
CA GLY A 181 -17.94 7.36 3.82
C GLY A 181 -18.41 6.95 2.42
N THR A 182 -17.72 7.38 1.37
CA THR A 182 -17.98 6.92 -0.01
C THR A 182 -16.97 5.87 -0.46
N ILE A 183 -17.43 4.93 -1.28
CA ILE A 183 -16.60 3.91 -1.94
C ILE A 183 -16.87 4.02 -3.44
N GLY A 184 -15.82 4.27 -4.22
CA GLY A 184 -15.87 4.29 -5.69
C GLY A 184 -15.37 2.98 -6.28
N THR A 185 -16.09 2.41 -7.24
CA THR A 185 -15.65 1.24 -8.01
C THR A 185 -16.03 1.40 -9.48
N SER A 186 -15.29 0.73 -10.37
CA SER A 186 -15.60 0.68 -11.80
C SER A 186 -15.21 -0.68 -12.36
N ALA A 187 -16.01 -1.19 -13.30
CA ALA A 187 -15.67 -2.40 -14.04
C ALA A 187 -14.80 -2.06 -15.26
N GLY A 188 -13.82 -2.91 -15.56
CA GLY A 188 -12.87 -2.68 -16.65
C GLY A 188 -11.65 -1.87 -16.20
N PRO A 189 -10.94 -1.19 -17.12
CA PRO A 189 -9.78 -0.37 -16.76
C PRO A 189 -10.16 0.79 -15.81
N VAL A 190 -9.48 0.86 -14.67
CA VAL A 190 -9.71 1.90 -13.64
C VAL A 190 -8.51 2.84 -13.48
N LEU A 191 -7.29 2.38 -13.81
CA LEU A 191 -6.04 3.14 -13.72
C LEU A 191 -5.32 3.16 -15.07
N SER A 192 -4.34 4.07 -15.20
CA SER A 192 -3.45 4.15 -16.36
C SER A 192 -2.19 3.32 -16.18
N ALA A 193 -1.61 2.82 -17.27
CA ALA A 193 -0.25 2.29 -17.24
C ALA A 193 0.74 3.44 -16.97
N GLY A 194 1.78 3.17 -16.17
CA GLY A 194 2.86 4.12 -15.86
C GLY A 194 4.23 3.50 -16.17
N ASP A 195 5.19 4.35 -16.51
CA ASP A 195 6.61 3.99 -16.68
C ASP A 195 7.48 5.17 -16.24
N SER A 196 8.70 4.89 -15.79
CA SER A 196 9.66 5.88 -15.29
C SER A 196 10.97 5.84 -16.07
N LEU A 197 11.37 6.99 -16.61
CA LEU A 197 12.57 7.12 -17.45
C LEU A 197 13.56 8.10 -16.81
N LYS A 198 14.83 7.67 -16.68
CA LYS A 198 15.94 8.55 -16.30
C LYS A 198 16.76 8.95 -17.52
N ILE A 199 16.72 10.23 -17.87
CA ILE A 199 17.49 10.79 -19.00
C ILE A 199 18.73 11.50 -18.48
N THR A 200 19.91 11.07 -18.92
CA THR A 200 21.18 11.75 -18.61
C THR A 200 21.62 12.59 -19.81
N VAL A 201 21.75 13.91 -19.63
CA VAL A 201 22.17 14.85 -20.68
C VAL A 201 23.65 15.16 -20.52
N HIS A 202 24.47 14.71 -21.47
CA HIS A 202 25.91 14.96 -21.46
C HIS A 202 26.25 16.21 -22.29
N GLY A 203 26.94 17.16 -21.67
CA GLY A 203 27.45 18.36 -22.32
C GLY A 203 28.98 18.46 -22.26
N GLN A 204 29.50 19.66 -22.53
CA GLN A 204 30.91 20.00 -22.44
C GLN A 204 31.06 21.31 -21.68
N GLY A 205 31.76 21.27 -20.54
CA GLY A 205 31.98 22.45 -19.70
C GLY A 205 32.99 23.44 -20.30
N ALA A 206 32.78 24.73 -20.04
CA ALA A 206 33.72 25.81 -20.33
C ALA A 206 33.58 26.94 -19.28
N HIS A 207 34.42 27.97 -19.39
CA HIS A 207 34.25 29.17 -18.57
C HIS A 207 32.90 29.83 -18.90
N GLY A 208 32.13 30.25 -17.89
CA GLY A 208 30.75 30.74 -18.08
C GLY A 208 30.63 31.99 -18.98
N SER A 209 31.70 32.78 -19.12
CA SER A 209 31.77 33.91 -20.06
C SER A 209 32.22 33.54 -21.48
N MET A 210 32.51 32.26 -21.75
CA MET A 210 32.92 31.73 -23.05
C MET A 210 31.99 30.59 -23.51
N PRO A 211 30.67 30.83 -23.65
CA PRO A 211 29.71 29.78 -23.95
C PRO A 211 29.93 29.12 -25.32
N HIS A 212 30.58 29.81 -26.26
CA HIS A 212 30.96 29.25 -27.57
C HIS A 212 31.96 28.09 -27.49
N ASN A 213 32.62 27.90 -26.33
CA ASN A 213 33.51 26.77 -26.06
C ASN A 213 32.80 25.62 -25.32
N SER A 214 31.50 25.75 -25.01
CA SER A 214 30.71 24.77 -24.27
C SER A 214 29.61 24.12 -25.11
N ILE A 215 29.17 22.95 -24.66
CA ILE A 215 27.86 22.39 -24.97
C ILE A 215 27.10 22.38 -23.65
N ASP A 216 26.22 23.36 -23.42
CA ASP A 216 25.55 23.54 -22.14
C ASP A 216 24.43 22.50 -21.92
N PRO A 217 24.59 21.53 -21.00
CA PRO A 217 23.56 20.51 -20.77
C PRO A 217 22.29 21.07 -20.13
N VAL A 218 22.33 22.24 -19.47
CA VAL A 218 21.15 22.88 -18.86
C VAL A 218 20.22 23.40 -19.95
N VAL A 219 20.78 24.07 -20.96
CA VAL A 219 20.01 24.56 -22.12
C VAL A 219 19.43 23.39 -22.91
N LEU A 220 20.22 22.33 -23.13
CA LEU A 220 19.74 21.10 -23.79
C LEU A 220 18.60 20.45 -23.02
N ALA A 221 18.74 20.27 -21.70
CA ALA A 221 17.70 19.67 -20.86
C ALA A 221 16.41 20.51 -20.88
N SER A 222 16.52 21.83 -20.80
CA SER A 222 15.37 22.74 -20.89
C SER A 222 14.65 22.63 -22.23
N SER A 223 15.39 22.49 -23.33
CA SER A 223 14.81 22.27 -24.66
C SER A 223 14.10 20.92 -24.76
N ILE A 224 14.68 19.86 -24.20
CA ILE A 224 14.05 18.53 -24.15
C ILE A 224 12.72 18.61 -23.38
N VAL A 225 12.69 19.24 -22.21
CA VAL A 225 11.46 19.38 -21.40
C VAL A 225 10.33 20.04 -22.19
N LEU A 226 10.63 21.12 -22.93
CA LEU A 226 9.65 21.80 -23.78
C LEU A 226 9.16 20.90 -24.93
N GLN A 227 10.07 20.15 -25.57
CA GLN A 227 9.72 19.27 -26.68
C GLN A 227 8.89 18.05 -26.23
N LEU A 228 9.16 17.49 -25.05
CA LEU A 228 8.41 16.36 -24.49
C LEU A 228 6.92 16.66 -24.33
N GLN A 229 6.55 17.94 -24.14
CA GLN A 229 5.14 18.34 -24.03
C GLN A 229 4.34 18.07 -25.31
N THR A 230 5.01 17.90 -26.46
CA THR A 230 4.37 17.70 -27.77
C THR A 230 3.98 16.25 -28.08
N ILE A 231 4.35 15.28 -27.23
CA ILE A 231 4.10 13.84 -27.46
C ILE A 231 2.60 13.50 -27.35
N VAL A 232 1.90 14.13 -26.40
CA VAL A 232 0.45 14.04 -26.25
C VAL A 232 -0.05 15.48 -26.10
N SER A 233 -0.38 16.13 -27.22
CA SER A 233 -0.98 17.47 -27.26
C SER A 233 -2.26 17.44 -28.09
#